data_AF-A0A7C0WYY0-F1
#
_entry.id   AF-A0A7C0WYY0-F1
#
_cell.length_a   1.000
_cell.length_b   1.000
_cell.length_c   1.000
_cell.angle_alpha   90.00
_cell.angle_beta   90.00
_cell.angle_gamma   90.00
#
_symmetry.space_group_name_H-M   'P 1'
#
loop_
_entity.id
_entity.type
_entity.pdbx_description
1 polymer ?
#
loop_
_entity_poly.entity_id
_entity_poly.type
_entity_poly.pdbx_seq_one_letter_code
_entity_poly.pdbx_strand_id
1 'polypeptide(L)' 'MYCKCGKKAIIFRRYSGEKLCERCFNKSMVERVKKVIRKYSLIEKNDLIGVGVSGGKDSLVLLHILKKLSEKYPFD' A
#
# COMPACT_ATOMS: atom_id res chain seq x y z
N MET A 1 -19.54 -6.12 13.51
CA MET A 1 -19.02 -6.00 12.12
C MET A 1 -17.60 -6.57 12.08
N TYR A 2 -17.37 -7.64 11.32
CA TYR A 2 -16.08 -8.36 11.30
C TYR A 2 -15.42 -8.30 9.92
N CYS A 3 -14.09 -8.28 9.92
CA CYS A 3 -13.25 -8.42 8.73
C CYS A 3 -13.22 -9.89 8.28
N LYS A 4 -12.93 -10.15 7.00
CA LYS A 4 -12.80 -11.51 6.46
C LYS A 4 -11.82 -12.41 7.23
N CYS A 5 -10.85 -11.82 7.94
CA CYS A 5 -9.88 -12.52 8.78
C CYS A 5 -10.38 -12.82 10.22
N GLY A 6 -11.66 -12.61 10.51
CA GLY A 6 -12.27 -12.85 11.83
C GLY A 6 -12.10 -11.72 12.85
N LYS A 7 -11.17 -10.78 12.65
CA LYS A 7 -10.98 -9.63 13.56
C LYS A 7 -12.08 -8.58 13.41
N LYS A 8 -12.35 -7.82 14.48
CA LYS A 8 -13.27 -6.68 14.44
C LYS A 8 -12.87 -5.69 13.34
N ALA A 9 -13.81 -5.36 12.45
CA ALA A 9 -13.55 -4.38 11.41
C ALA A 9 -13.55 -2.98 12.02
N ILE A 10 -12.62 -2.13 11.58
CA ILE A 10 -12.53 -0.72 11.97
C ILE A 10 -13.02 0.21 10.86
N ILE A 11 -13.07 -0.28 9.62
CA ILE A 11 -13.50 0.51 8.46
C ILE A 11 -14.39 -0.31 7.53
N PHE A 12 -15.42 0.35 6.99
CA PHE A 12 -16.24 -0.14 5.88
C PHE A 12 -15.88 0.61 4.60
N ARG A 13 -15.34 -0.12 3.62
CA ARG A 13 -14.98 0.44 2.32
C ARG A 13 -16.15 0.35 1.34
N ARG A 14 -16.97 1.40 1.31
CA ARG A 14 -18.24 1.46 0.56
C ARG A 14 -18.13 1.00 -0.90
N TYR A 15 -17.18 1.53 -1.67
CA TYR A 15 -17.07 1.24 -3.11
C TYR A 15 -16.72 -0.22 -3.44
N SER A 16 -16.26 -1.00 -2.47
CA SER A 16 -15.88 -2.41 -2.65
C SER A 16 -16.71 -3.38 -1.80
N GLY A 17 -17.55 -2.85 -0.91
CA GLY A 17 -18.26 -3.63 0.12
C GLY A 17 -17.36 -4.27 1.18
N GLU A 18 -16.05 -3.98 1.22
CA GLU A 18 -15.11 -4.64 2.14
C GLU A 18 -15.22 -4.11 3.57
N LYS A 19 -15.20 -5.04 4.53
CA LYS A 19 -15.08 -4.77 5.97
C LYS A 19 -13.65 -5.10 6.37
N LEU A 20 -12.87 -4.12 6.82
CA LEU A 20 -11.43 -4.30 7.05
C LEU A 20 -11.07 -4.00 8.51
N CYS A 21 -10.31 -4.89 9.13
CA CYS A 21 -9.57 -4.60 10.36
C CYS A 21 -8.30 -3.81 10.02
N GLU A 22 -7.65 -3.23 11.02
CA GLU A 22 -6.44 -2.41 10.84
C GLU A 22 -5.35 -3.10 10.00
N ARG A 23 -4.99 -4.34 10.36
CA ARG A 23 -3.98 -5.12 9.64
C ARG A 23 -4.36 -5.38 8.18
N CYS A 24 -5.62 -5.76 7.92
CA CYS A 24 -6.09 -6.03 6.57
C CYS A 24 -6.20 -4.76 5.73
N PHE A 25 -6.58 -3.64 6.35
CA PHE A 25 -6.59 -2.33 5.71
C PHE A 25 -5.18 -1.93 5.28
N ASN A 26 -4.21 -1.95 6.20
CA ASN A 26 -2.81 -1.61 5.91
C ASN A 26 -2.21 -2.52 4.82
N LYS A 27 -2.48 -3.84 4.87
CA LYS A 27 -2.06 -4.77 3.82
C LYS A 27 -2.71 -4.44 2.47
N SER A 28 -4.00 -4.10 2.46
CA SER A 28 -4.72 -3.75 1.23
C SER A 28 -4.17 -2.49 0.57
N MET A 29 -3.66 -1.52 1.34
CA MET A 29 -3.05 -0.30 0.81
C MET A 29 -1.76 -0.61 0.05
N VAL A 30 -0.85 -1.39 0.66
CA VAL A 30 0.41 -1.82 0.02
C VAL A 30 0.13 -2.62 -1.27
N GLU A 31 -0.82 -3.56 -1.21
CA GLU A 31 -1.14 -4.39 -2.38
C GLU A 31 -1.75 -3.58 -3.53
N ARG A 32 -2.52 -2.51 -3.24
CA ARG A 32 -3.05 -1.62 -4.27
C ARG A 32 -1.95 -0.83 -4.97
N VAL A 33 -1.01 -0.25 -4.21
CA VAL A 33 0.13 0.48 -4.79
C VAL A 33 0.94 -0.46 -5.67
N LYS A 34 1.27 -1.65 -5.18
CA LYS A 34 1.97 -2.69 -5.95
C LYS A 34 1.23 -3.09 -7.23
N LYS A 35 -0.10 -3.22 -7.19
CA LYS A 35 -0.92 -3.49 -8.38
C LYS A 35 -0.80 -2.37 -9.42
N VAL A 36 -0.81 -1.11 -9.00
CA VAL A 36 -0.65 0.04 -9.90
C VAL A 36 0.74 0.05 -10.52
N ILE A 37 1.81 -0.11 -9.71
CA ILE A 37 3.19 -0.20 -10.19
C ILE A 37 3.32 -1.26 -11.28
N ARG A 38 2.77 -2.45 -11.04
CA ARG A 38 2.79 -3.56 -12.02
C ARG A 38 1.94 -3.30 -13.26
N LYS A 39 0.76 -2.70 -13.09
CA LYS A 39 -0.17 -2.45 -14.20
C LYS A 39 0.43 -1.47 -15.21
N TYR A 40 1.20 -0.50 -14.74
CA TYR A 40 1.76 0.56 -15.57
C TYR A 40 3.29 0.47 -15.71
N SER A 41 3.90 -0.64 -15.29
CA SER A 41 5.36 -0.86 -15.32
C SER A 41 6.17 0.35 -14.80
N LEU A 42 5.76 0.91 -13.64
CA LEU A 42 6.33 2.16 -13.14
C LEU A 42 7.73 2.02 -12.51
N ILE A 43 8.09 0.80 -12.11
CA ILE A 43 9.33 0.50 -11.41
C ILE A 43 9.87 -0.81 -11.97
N GLU A 44 11.12 -0.80 -12.38
CA GLU A 44 11.88 -1.93 -12.87
C GLU A 44 12.91 -2.41 -11.83
N LYS A 45 13.55 -3.53 -12.16
CA LYS A 45 14.58 -4.11 -11.30
C LYS A 45 15.83 -3.23 -11.32
N ASN A 46 16.37 -2.94 -10.15
CA ASN A 46 17.53 -2.08 -9.89
C ASN A 46 17.30 -0.59 -10.17
N ASP A 47 16.05 -0.14 -10.27
CA ASP A 47 15.75 1.28 -10.28
C ASP A 47 16.17 1.93 -8.95
N LEU A 48 16.72 3.15 -9.05
CA LEU A 48 16.94 4.03 -7.91
C LEU A 48 15.83 5.10 -7.88
N ILE A 49 15.00 5.08 -6.84
CA ILE A 49 13.77 5.87 -6.79
C ILE A 49 13.91 7.08 -5.88
N GLY A 50 13.82 8.27 -6.46
CA GLY A 50 13.66 9.52 -5.71
C GLY A 50 12.19 9.76 -5.33
N VAL A 51 11.92 10.01 -4.04
CA VAL A 51 10.58 10.37 -3.55
C VAL A 51 10.59 11.81 -3.03
N GLY A 52 9.86 12.70 -3.69
CA GLY A 52 9.64 14.07 -3.21
C GLY A 52 8.67 14.07 -2.02
N VAL A 53 9.14 14.53 -0.86
CA VAL A 53 8.35 14.56 0.39
C VAL A 53 7.96 15.99 0.73
N SER A 54 6.65 16.29 0.76
CA SER A 54 6.13 17.62 1.13
C SER A 54 5.84 17.76 2.62
N GLY A 55 6.02 16.68 3.40
CA GLY A 55 5.55 16.56 4.78
C GLY A 55 4.07 16.19 4.90
N GLY A 56 3.35 16.12 3.78
CA GLY A 56 1.96 15.69 3.74
C GLY A 56 1.78 14.19 3.97
N LYS A 57 0.59 13.81 4.44
CA LYS A 57 0.20 12.41 4.64
C LYS A 57 0.41 11.56 3.39
N ASP A 58 0.12 12.11 2.21
CA ASP A 58 0.15 11.35 0.96
C ASP A 58 1.58 11.02 0.53
N SER A 59 2.49 12.00 0.55
CA SER A 59 3.90 11.78 0.23
C SER A 59 4.59 10.88 1.25
N LEU A 60 4.27 11.02 2.54
CA LEU A 60 4.84 10.18 3.60
C LEU A 60 4.33 8.74 3.53
N VAL A 61 3.04 8.54 3.26
CA VAL A 61 2.47 7.20 3.06
C VAL A 61 3.07 6.54 1.82
N LEU A 62 3.27 7.28 0.73
CA LEU A 62 3.93 6.75 -0.47
C LEU A 62 5.35 6.29 -0.16
N LEU A 63 6.17 7.15 0.47
CA LEU A 63 7.53 6.81 0.89
C LEU A 63 7.56 5.54 1.75
N HIS A 64 6.68 5.47 2.76
CA HIS A 64 6.60 4.30 3.65
C HIS A 64 6.23 3.01 2.92
N ILE A 65 5.30 3.09 1.95
CA ILE A 65 4.88 1.93 1.17
C ILE A 65 6.01 1.48 0.22
N LEU A 66 6.68 2.41 -0.46
CA LEU A 66 7.78 2.10 -1.36
C LEU A 66 8.96 1.47 -0.60
N LYS A 67 9.30 2.01 0.58
CA LYS A 67 10.34 1.42 1.43
C LYS A 67 10.02 -0.03 1.84
N LYS A 68 8.77 -0.33 2.18
CA LYS A 68 8.33 -1.71 2.47
C LYS A 68 8.36 -2.63 1.26
N LEU A 69 8.26 -2.08 0.06
CA LEU A 69 8.31 -2.85 -1.18
C LEU A 69 9.77 -3.13 -1.58
N SER A 70 10.70 -2.19 -1.40
CA SER A 70 12.13 -2.41 -1.68
C SER A 70 12.76 -3.48 -0.77
N GLU A 71 12.24 -3.69 0.44
CA GLU A 71 12.64 -4.82 1.29
C GLU A 71 12.32 -6.21 0.69
N LYS A 72 11.44 -6.28 -0.32
CA LYS A 72 10.94 -7.54 -0.91
C LYS A 72 11.21 -7.67 -2.40
N TYR A 73 11.56 -6.57 -3.06
CA TYR A 73 11.75 -6.52 -4.50
C TYR A 73 13.04 -5.74 -4.80
N PRO A 74 13.80 -6.14 -5.83
CA PRO A 74 15.11 -5.56 -6.10
C PRO A 74 14.99 -4.18 -6.78
N PHE A 75 14.74 -3.14 -6.00
CA PHE A 75 14.86 -1.73 -6.36
C PHE A 75 15.21 -0.94 -5.09
N ASP A 76 15.85 0.22 -5.22
CA ASP A 76 16.36 1.01 -4.09
C ASP A 76 15.60 2.32 -3.89
#